data_AF-A0A3Y3XQP7-F1
#
_entry.id   AF-A0A3Y3XQP7-F1
#
_cell.length_a   1.000
_cell.length_b   1.000
_cell.length_c   1.000
_cell.angle_alpha   90.00
_cell.angle_beta   90.00
_cell.angle_gamma   90.00
#
_symmetry.space_group_name_H-M   'P 1'
#
loop_
_entity.id
_entity.type
_entity.pdbx_description
1 polymer ?
#
loop_
_entity_poly.entity_id
_entity_poly.type
_entity_poly.pdbx_seq_one_letter_code
_entity_poly.pdbx_strand_id
1 'polypeptide(L)'
;MSETALVIVKFLIGKSVGQFMLTVALFFLIIIFIPRDITELIEARSDLPYAVQIFSFAVAYLIVLILKVTGYFFVSALPLCQRRGRAKRMLKTLNSLSTEQLFLLEPFLKTHSPTFRAFWDNPDADALVKAGIVRPAGSCIDGVSVMFKIEPEYESLMLSTWNPCTKRFDISR
;
A
#
# COMPACT_ATOMS: atom_id res chain seq x y z
N MET A 1 -7.19 14.31 3.83
CA MET A 1 -7.32 14.02 5.28
C MET A 1 -6.45 12.84 5.75
N SER A 2 -6.04 11.89 4.89
CA SER A 2 -5.23 10.73 5.26
C SER A 2 -3.74 11.03 5.51
N GLU A 3 -3.16 12.01 4.80
CA GLU A 3 -1.71 12.29 4.88
C GLU A 3 -1.30 12.94 6.21
N THR A 4 -2.09 13.88 6.72
CA THR A 4 -1.82 14.55 8.00
C THR A 4 -1.90 13.59 9.18
N ALA A 5 -2.90 12.70 9.19
CA ALA A 5 -3.03 11.65 10.19
C ALA A 5 -1.84 10.68 10.16
N LEU A 6 -1.38 10.29 8.95
CA LEU A 6 -0.23 9.42 8.79
C LEU A 6 1.07 10.05 9.30
N VAL A 7 1.26 11.36 9.09
CA VAL A 7 2.42 12.12 9.59
C VAL A 7 2.42 12.17 11.12
N ILE A 8 1.26 12.44 11.74
CA ILE A 8 1.12 12.47 13.20
C ILE A 8 1.39 11.08 13.80
N VAL A 9 0.83 10.03 13.20
CA VAL A 9 1.07 8.65 13.63
C VAL A 9 2.56 8.28 13.52
N LYS A 10 3.22 8.64 12.41
CA LYS A 10 4.66 8.44 12.26
C LYS A 10 5.48 9.21 13.29
N PHE A 11 5.07 10.42 13.65
CA PHE A 11 5.76 11.22 14.66
C PHE A 11 5.61 10.61 16.06
N LEU A 12 4.40 10.20 16.45
CA LEU A 12 4.09 9.59 17.74
C LEU A 12 4.75 8.21 17.91
N ILE A 13 4.77 7.41 16.85
CA ILE A 13 5.35 6.06 16.86
C ILE A 13 6.88 6.11 16.65
N GLY A 14 7.39 7.07 15.88
CA GLY A 14 8.79 7.12 15.45
C GLY A 14 9.75 7.79 16.42
N LYS A 15 9.31 8.81 17.18
CA LYS A 15 10.19 9.56 18.09
C LYS A 15 10.01 9.13 19.55
N SER A 16 11.13 9.05 20.29
CA SER A 16 11.15 8.78 21.74
C SER A 16 10.29 9.75 22.54
N VAL A 17 10.24 11.03 22.14
CA VAL A 17 9.40 12.06 22.77
C VAL A 17 7.90 11.77 22.60
N GLY A 18 7.49 11.31 21.43
CA GLY A 18 6.09 10.91 21.17
C GLY A 18 5.69 9.69 22.01
N GLN A 19 6.59 8.72 22.11
CA GLN A 19 6.44 7.54 22.96
C GLN A 19 6.24 7.93 24.43
N PHE A 20 7.03 8.88 24.92
CA PHE A 20 6.91 9.37 26.30
C PHE A 20 5.57 10.08 26.53
N MET A 21 5.17 11.00 25.65
CA MET A 21 3.87 11.68 25.80
C MET A 21 2.69 10.70 25.80
N LEU A 22 2.70 9.70 24.90
CA LEU A 22 1.65 8.68 24.84
C LEU A 22 1.63 7.84 26.12
N THR A 23 2.81 7.48 26.64
CA THR A 23 2.96 6.71 27.88
C THR A 23 2.41 7.49 29.07
N VAL A 24 2.73 8.78 29.17
CA VAL A 24 2.24 9.66 30.24
C VAL A 24 0.71 9.81 30.17
N ALA A 25 0.15 10.02 28.98
CA ALA A 25 -1.30 10.11 28.79
C ALA A 25 -2.01 8.80 29.19
N LEU A 26 -1.51 7.65 28.72
CA LEU A 26 -2.03 6.32 29.08
C LEU A 26 -1.89 6.04 30.56
N PHE A 27 -0.78 6.44 31.18
CA PHE A 27 -0.56 6.30 32.61
C PHE A 27 -1.65 7.02 33.42
N PHE A 28 -1.94 8.29 33.10
CA PHE A 28 -3.02 9.02 33.78
C PHE A 28 -4.39 8.40 33.52
N LEU A 29 -4.65 7.94 32.30
CA LEU A 29 -5.87 7.19 31.96
C LEU A 29 -6.01 5.94 32.84
N ILE A 30 -4.95 5.12 32.95
CA ILE A 30 -4.97 3.91 33.78
C ILE A 30 -5.27 4.28 35.24
N ILE A 31 -4.64 5.33 35.78
CA ILE A 31 -4.90 5.76 37.16
C ILE A 31 -6.34 6.24 37.36
N ILE A 32 -6.91 6.99 36.41
CA ILE A 32 -8.28 7.51 36.53
C ILE A 32 -9.30 6.37 36.47
N PHE A 33 -9.03 5.35 35.66
CA PHE A 33 -9.97 4.25 35.41
C PHE A 33 -9.69 2.99 36.23
N ILE A 34 -8.63 2.94 37.04
CA ILE A 34 -8.36 1.78 37.88
C ILE A 34 -9.45 1.66 38.96
N PRO A 35 -10.07 0.48 39.12
CA PRO A 35 -11.04 0.26 40.19
C PRO A 35 -10.36 0.39 41.56
N ARG A 36 -11.03 1.04 42.51
CA ARG A 36 -10.50 1.24 43.87
C ARG A 36 -10.14 -0.06 44.57
N ASP A 37 -10.93 -1.12 44.34
CA ASP A 37 -10.69 -2.45 44.91
C ASP A 37 -9.32 -3.01 44.51
N ILE A 38 -8.84 -2.70 43.30
CA ILE A 38 -7.53 -3.13 42.80
C ILE A 38 -6.42 -2.27 43.42
N THR A 39 -6.66 -0.96 43.58
CA THR A 39 -5.73 -0.05 44.25
C THR A 39 -5.47 -0.47 45.69
N GLU A 40 -6.54 -0.73 46.44
CA GLU A 40 -6.46 -1.17 47.84
C GLU A 40 -5.78 -2.54 47.97
N LEU A 41 -6.08 -3.48 47.05
CA LEU A 41 -5.44 -4.79 47.05
C LEU A 41 -3.93 -4.70 46.80
N ILE A 42 -3.50 -3.85 45.87
CA ILE A 42 -2.08 -3.68 45.54
C ILE A 42 -1.37 -3.01 46.72
N GLU A 43 -1.88 -1.89 47.23
CA GLU A 43 -1.28 -1.17 48.36
C GLU A 43 -1.21 -2.03 49.64
N ALA A 44 -2.24 -2.83 49.92
CA ALA A 44 -2.25 -3.72 51.07
C ALA A 44 -1.27 -4.90 50.94
N ARG A 45 -0.90 -5.29 49.72
CA ARG A 45 0.03 -6.40 49.44
C ARG A 45 1.45 -5.94 49.16
N SER A 46 1.64 -4.67 48.82
CA SER A 46 2.95 -4.12 48.49
C SER A 46 3.44 -3.26 49.64
N ASP A 47 4.52 -3.66 50.30
CA ASP A 47 5.25 -2.81 51.25
C ASP A 47 6.00 -1.64 50.55
N LEU A 48 5.67 -1.36 49.30
CA LEU A 48 6.30 -0.35 48.46
C LEU A 48 5.41 0.90 48.37
N PRO A 49 5.91 2.07 48.79
CA PRO A 49 5.18 3.31 48.54
C PRO A 49 5.05 3.52 47.03
N TYR A 50 3.87 3.95 46.61
CA TYR A 50 3.52 4.23 45.22
C TYR A 50 3.51 3.01 44.26
N ALA A 51 3.33 1.80 44.78
CA ALA A 51 3.32 0.58 43.97
C ALA A 51 2.30 0.61 42.82
N VAL A 52 1.11 1.19 43.06
CA VAL A 52 0.06 1.33 42.04
C VAL A 52 0.50 2.27 40.92
N GLN A 53 1.14 3.40 41.24
CA GLN A 53 1.65 4.30 40.20
C GLN A 53 2.77 3.64 39.39
N ILE A 54 3.72 2.96 40.06
CA ILE A 54 4.83 2.28 39.38
C ILE A 54 4.30 1.19 38.44
N PHE A 55 3.35 0.38 38.91
CA PHE A 55 2.74 -0.68 38.11
C PHE A 55 1.96 -0.10 36.92
N SER A 56 1.15 0.93 37.15
CA SER A 56 0.38 1.59 36.10
C SER A 56 1.28 2.20 35.02
N PHE A 57 2.41 2.79 35.43
CA PHE A 57 3.38 3.36 34.49
C PHE A 57 4.07 2.26 33.66
N ALA A 58 4.46 1.14 34.30
CA ALA A 58 5.05 0.01 33.61
C ALA A 58 4.09 -0.60 32.57
N VAL A 59 2.81 -0.77 32.93
CA VAL A 59 1.77 -1.26 32.01
C VAL A 59 1.54 -0.29 30.87
N ALA A 60 1.42 1.01 31.15
CA ALA A 60 1.28 2.04 30.11
C ALA A 60 2.46 1.97 29.12
N TYR A 61 3.69 1.92 29.63
CA TYR A 61 4.89 1.85 28.81
C TYR A 61 4.93 0.59 27.94
N LEU A 62 4.56 -0.57 28.51
CA LEU A 62 4.48 -1.84 27.78
C LEU A 62 3.47 -1.78 26.63
N ILE A 63 2.27 -1.22 26.87
CA ILE A 63 1.24 -1.04 25.84
C ILE A 63 1.77 -0.17 24.70
N VAL A 64 2.42 0.95 25.03
CA VAL A 64 3.00 1.83 24.00
C VAL A 64 4.09 1.11 23.20
N LEU A 65 4.92 0.30 23.85
CA LEU A 65 5.96 -0.51 23.20
C LEU A 65 5.37 -1.51 22.22
N ILE A 66 4.34 -2.25 22.63
CA ILE A 66 3.62 -3.19 21.77
C ILE A 66 3.01 -2.42 20.58
N LEU A 67 2.30 -1.33 20.83
CA LEU A 67 1.67 -0.51 19.79
C LEU A 67 2.69 0.02 18.79
N LYS A 68 3.90 0.37 19.24
CA LYS A 68 5.00 0.82 18.37
C LYS A 68 5.50 -0.29 17.45
N VAL A 69 5.72 -1.49 18.00
CA VAL A 69 6.16 -2.66 17.22
C VAL A 69 5.09 -3.05 16.20
N THR A 70 3.84 -3.17 16.63
CA THR A 70 2.72 -3.56 15.76
C THR A 70 2.46 -2.47 14.72
N GLY A 71 2.48 -1.20 15.12
CA GLY A 71 2.30 -0.05 14.22
C GLY A 71 3.38 0.04 13.15
N TYR A 72 4.65 -0.17 13.51
CA TYR A 72 5.76 -0.22 12.55
C TYR A 72 5.60 -1.38 11.55
N PHE A 73 5.19 -2.55 12.05
CA PHE A 73 4.89 -3.71 11.20
C PHE A 73 3.77 -3.39 10.21
N PHE A 74 2.66 -2.81 10.66
CA PHE A 74 1.56 -2.42 9.77
C PHE A 74 1.97 -1.37 8.75
N VAL A 75 2.66 -0.31 9.16
CA VAL A 75 3.13 0.75 8.25
C VAL A 75 4.09 0.19 7.18
N SER A 76 4.89 -0.82 7.53
CA SER A 76 5.84 -1.45 6.60
C SER A 76 5.17 -2.51 5.70
N ALA A 77 4.21 -3.27 6.23
CA ALA A 77 3.56 -4.37 5.51
C ALA A 77 2.36 -3.93 4.65
N LEU A 78 1.61 -2.90 5.07
CA LEU A 78 0.47 -2.35 4.33
C LEU A 78 0.81 -1.97 2.87
N PRO A 79 1.89 -1.22 2.57
CA PRO A 79 2.22 -0.88 1.19
C PRO A 79 2.59 -2.11 0.35
N LEU A 80 3.19 -3.15 0.95
CA LEU A 80 3.48 -4.42 0.26
C LEU A 80 2.19 -5.18 -0.08
N CYS A 81 1.24 -5.25 0.85
CA CYS A 81 -0.07 -5.85 0.63
C CYS A 81 -0.88 -5.09 -0.43
N GLN A 82 -0.86 -3.76 -0.40
CA GLN A 82 -1.51 -2.91 -1.41
C GLN A 82 -0.89 -3.09 -2.80
N ARG A 83 0.46 -3.12 -2.90
CA ARG A 83 1.17 -3.41 -4.15
C ARG A 83 0.81 -4.78 -4.71
N ARG A 84 0.77 -5.81 -3.86
CA ARG A 84 0.39 -7.18 -4.28
C ARG A 84 -1.07 -7.26 -4.74
N GLY A 85 -1.98 -6.57 -4.06
CA GLY A 85 -3.38 -6.46 -4.46
C GLY A 85 -3.56 -5.73 -5.79
N ARG A 86 -2.82 -4.63 -6.00
CA ARG A 86 -2.82 -3.87 -7.25
C ARG A 86 -2.31 -4.70 -8.43
N ALA A 87 -1.16 -5.36 -8.26
CA ALA A 87 -0.58 -6.21 -9.31
C ALA A 87 -1.54 -7.36 -9.71
N LYS A 88 -2.21 -8.00 -8.74
CA LYS A 88 -3.22 -9.03 -9.05
C LYS A 88 -4.40 -8.48 -9.85
N ARG A 89 -4.89 -7.26 -9.53
CA ARG A 89 -5.97 -6.62 -10.29
C ARG A 89 -5.52 -6.29 -11.72
N MET A 90 -4.34 -5.71 -11.87
CA MET A 90 -3.75 -5.39 -13.18
C MET A 90 -3.57 -6.65 -14.04
N LEU A 91 -3.08 -7.75 -13.45
CA LEU A 91 -2.95 -9.03 -14.14
C LEU A 91 -4.31 -9.59 -14.59
N LYS A 92 -5.35 -9.44 -13.76
CA LYS A 92 -6.71 -9.83 -14.14
C LYS A 92 -7.20 -9.00 -15.34
N THR A 93 -6.93 -7.70 -15.36
CA THR A 93 -7.25 -6.82 -16.50
C THR A 93 -6.50 -7.27 -17.76
N LEU A 94 -5.20 -7.56 -17.66
CA LEU A 94 -4.39 -8.04 -18.79
C LEU A 94 -4.90 -9.38 -19.35
N ASN A 95 -5.32 -10.30 -18.49
CA ASN A 95 -5.87 -11.60 -18.91
C ASN A 95 -7.32 -11.51 -19.43
N SER A 96 -7.99 -10.36 -19.30
CA SER A 96 -9.32 -10.13 -19.89
C SER A 96 -9.28 -9.43 -21.24
N LEU A 97 -8.09 -9.12 -21.76
CA LEU A 97 -7.93 -8.44 -23.05
C LEU A 97 -8.40 -9.32 -24.21
N SER A 98 -9.01 -8.69 -25.21
CA SER A 98 -9.38 -9.35 -26.47
C SER A 98 -8.13 -9.68 -27.30
N THR A 99 -8.28 -10.58 -28.28
CA THR A 99 -7.21 -10.92 -29.22
C THR A 99 -6.75 -9.69 -30.02
N GLU A 100 -7.68 -8.81 -30.40
CA GLU A 100 -7.39 -7.57 -31.14
C GLU A 100 -6.59 -6.57 -30.28
N GLN A 101 -6.95 -6.44 -29.00
CA GLN A 101 -6.19 -5.62 -28.05
C GLN A 101 -4.78 -6.17 -27.80
N LEU A 102 -4.64 -7.50 -27.73
CA LEU A 102 -3.34 -8.15 -27.63
C LEU A 102 -2.50 -7.93 -28.89
N PHE A 103 -3.12 -7.88 -30.07
CA PHE A 103 -2.43 -7.59 -31.32
C PHE A 103 -1.85 -6.17 -31.34
N LEU A 104 -2.59 -5.18 -30.81
CA LEU A 104 -2.08 -3.81 -30.64
C LEU A 104 -0.87 -3.73 -29.68
N LEU A 105 -0.82 -4.61 -28.68
CA LEU A 105 0.27 -4.68 -27.69
C LEU A 105 1.42 -5.60 -28.13
N GLU A 106 1.25 -6.39 -29.18
CA GLU A 106 2.23 -7.35 -29.67
C GLU A 106 3.60 -6.70 -30.02
N PRO A 107 3.66 -5.52 -30.67
CA PRO A 107 4.93 -4.84 -30.91
C PRO A 107 5.72 -4.60 -29.62
N PHE A 108 5.05 -4.17 -28.54
CA PHE A 108 5.68 -4.00 -27.25
C PHE A 108 6.15 -5.33 -26.66
N LEU A 109 5.30 -6.36 -26.69
CA LEU A 109 5.62 -7.66 -26.11
C LEU A 109 6.79 -8.37 -26.82
N LYS A 110 6.98 -8.12 -28.12
CA LYS A 110 8.06 -8.72 -28.93
C LYS A 110 9.34 -7.88 -28.97
N THR A 111 9.21 -6.56 -29.10
CA THR A 111 10.34 -5.67 -29.38
C THR A 111 10.69 -4.74 -28.21
N HIS A 112 9.94 -4.82 -27.11
CA HIS A 112 10.06 -3.92 -25.96
C HIS A 112 9.89 -2.44 -26.31
N SER A 113 9.31 -2.13 -27.48
CA SER A 113 8.98 -0.76 -27.86
C SER A 113 7.82 -0.25 -27.01
N PRO A 114 8.02 0.77 -26.15
CA PRO A 114 7.01 1.23 -25.20
C PRO A 114 5.84 1.96 -25.87
N THR A 115 5.89 2.12 -27.20
CA THR A 115 4.92 2.85 -28.00
C THR A 115 4.45 2.04 -29.20
N PHE A 116 3.17 2.23 -29.56
CA PHE A 116 2.60 1.73 -30.81
C PHE A 116 1.71 2.80 -31.46
N ARG A 117 1.40 2.61 -32.74
CA ARG A 117 0.53 3.51 -33.51
C ARG A 117 -0.80 2.82 -33.78
N ALA A 118 -1.89 3.54 -33.57
CA ALA A 118 -3.23 3.12 -33.94
C ALA A 118 -4.04 4.32 -34.44
N PHE A 119 -5.12 4.06 -35.20
CA PHE A 119 -6.06 5.10 -35.60
C PHE A 119 -6.80 5.66 -34.40
N TRP A 120 -7.16 6.96 -34.46
CA TRP A 120 -7.90 7.62 -33.38
C TRP A 120 -9.24 6.94 -33.07
N ASP A 121 -9.93 6.47 -34.10
CA ASP A 121 -11.25 5.84 -33.99
C ASP A 121 -11.17 4.32 -33.74
N ASN A 122 -10.00 3.77 -33.40
CA ASN A 122 -9.87 2.35 -33.13
C ASN A 122 -10.52 2.01 -31.77
N PRO A 123 -11.59 1.19 -31.74
CA PRO A 123 -12.32 0.88 -30.51
C PRO A 123 -11.49 0.06 -29.51
N ASP A 124 -10.54 -0.75 -29.99
CA ASP A 124 -9.66 -1.54 -29.14
C ASP A 124 -8.57 -0.68 -28.48
N ALA A 125 -8.07 0.35 -29.19
CA ALA A 125 -7.16 1.33 -28.61
C ALA A 125 -7.85 2.17 -27.53
N ASP A 126 -9.09 2.62 -27.78
CA ASP A 126 -9.89 3.35 -26.79
C ASP A 126 -10.20 2.48 -25.55
N ALA A 127 -10.51 1.20 -25.75
CA ALA A 127 -10.70 0.26 -24.64
C ALA A 127 -9.43 0.09 -23.78
N LEU A 128 -8.24 0.04 -24.40
CA LEU A 128 -6.96 -0.01 -23.68
C LEU A 128 -6.68 1.28 -22.89
N VAL A 129 -7.08 2.44 -23.43
CA VAL A 129 -6.98 3.74 -22.73
C VAL A 129 -7.94 3.77 -21.53
N LYS A 130 -9.19 3.34 -21.72
CA LYS A 130 -10.19 3.24 -20.64
C LYS A 130 -9.77 2.26 -19.55
N ALA A 131 -9.06 1.20 -19.90
CA ALA A 131 -8.47 0.25 -18.95
C ALA A 131 -7.22 0.81 -18.22
N GLY A 132 -6.72 1.97 -18.63
CA GLY A 132 -5.52 2.61 -18.07
C GLY A 132 -4.23 1.85 -18.37
N ILE A 133 -4.22 1.00 -19.40
CA ILE A 133 -3.04 0.22 -19.81
C ILE A 133 -2.12 1.07 -20.68
N VAL A 134 -2.73 1.93 -21.49
CA VAL A 134 -2.03 2.81 -22.43
C VAL A 134 -2.55 4.24 -22.31
N ARG A 135 -1.72 5.20 -22.71
CA ARG A 135 -2.08 6.61 -22.79
C ARG A 135 -1.69 7.21 -24.14
N PRO A 136 -2.42 8.20 -24.65
CA PRO A 136 -2.00 8.94 -25.83
C PRO A 136 -0.73 9.75 -25.52
N ALA A 137 0.28 9.63 -26.37
CA ALA A 137 1.57 10.31 -26.24
C ALA A 137 1.76 11.45 -27.27
N GLY A 138 1.04 11.40 -28.39
CA GLY A 138 1.05 12.45 -29.42
C GLY A 138 0.37 12.02 -30.71
N SER A 139 0.00 12.99 -31.55
CA SER A 139 -0.52 12.74 -32.90
C SER A 139 0.63 12.52 -33.88
N CYS A 140 0.45 11.60 -34.83
CA CYS A 140 1.38 11.43 -35.93
C CYS A 140 1.13 12.47 -37.04
N ILE A 141 2.14 12.65 -37.91
CA ILE A 141 2.18 13.68 -38.97
C ILE A 141 0.99 13.56 -39.94
N ASP A 142 0.44 12.35 -40.11
CA ASP A 142 -0.67 12.08 -41.02
C ASP A 142 -2.05 12.49 -40.47
N GLY A 143 -2.14 12.99 -39.23
CA GLY A 143 -3.39 13.53 -38.63
C GLY A 143 -4.47 12.50 -38.26
N VAL A 144 -4.39 11.26 -38.75
CA VAL A 144 -5.39 10.19 -38.52
C VAL A 144 -4.90 9.13 -37.51
N SER A 145 -3.59 9.02 -37.32
CA SER A 145 -2.98 8.05 -36.40
C SER A 145 -2.39 8.74 -35.16
N VAL A 146 -2.49 8.04 -34.03
CA VAL A 146 -2.01 8.49 -32.73
C VAL A 146 -1.05 7.49 -32.15
N MET A 147 0.00 8.03 -31.54
CA MET A 147 1.00 7.28 -30.83
C MET A 147 0.50 7.05 -29.40
N PHE A 148 0.34 5.79 -29.04
CA PHE A 148 0.01 5.36 -27.69
C PHE A 148 1.27 4.86 -27.00
N LYS A 149 1.38 5.14 -25.71
CA LYS A 149 2.45 4.69 -24.84
C LYS A 149 1.87 3.83 -23.72
N ILE A 150 2.53 2.72 -23.40
CA ILE A 150 2.12 1.86 -22.29
C ILE A 150 2.43 2.55 -20.96
N GLU A 151 1.53 2.40 -19.99
CA GLU A 151 1.75 2.92 -18.65
C GLU A 151 2.89 2.17 -17.95
N PRO A 152 3.87 2.85 -17.31
CA PRO A 152 5.06 2.21 -16.74
C PRO A 152 4.75 1.10 -15.72
N GLU A 153 3.63 1.25 -15.01
CA GLU A 153 3.16 0.24 -14.06
C GLU A 153 2.75 -1.07 -14.76
N TYR A 154 2.11 -0.98 -15.93
CA TYR A 154 1.75 -2.14 -16.75
C TYR A 154 2.96 -2.67 -17.52
N GLU A 155 3.88 -1.80 -17.94
CA GLU A 155 5.10 -2.16 -18.67
C GLU A 155 5.90 -3.23 -17.91
N SER A 156 6.29 -2.93 -16.67
CA SER A 156 7.03 -3.85 -15.80
C SER A 156 6.29 -5.17 -15.52
N LEU A 157 4.96 -5.11 -15.41
CA LEU A 157 4.13 -6.29 -15.13
C LEU A 157 4.01 -7.18 -16.37
N MET A 158 3.77 -6.59 -17.54
CA MET A 158 3.64 -7.31 -18.81
C MET A 158 4.95 -8.01 -19.16
N LEU A 159 6.09 -7.34 -19.00
CA LEU A 159 7.39 -7.94 -19.29
C LEU A 159 7.75 -9.10 -18.34
N SER A 160 7.33 -9.03 -17.08
CA SER A 160 7.62 -10.08 -16.10
C SER A 160 6.65 -11.25 -16.12
N THR A 161 5.50 -11.13 -16.79
CA THR A 161 4.45 -12.16 -16.80
C THR A 161 4.10 -12.68 -18.20
N TRP A 162 4.60 -12.05 -19.26
CA TRP A 162 4.30 -12.49 -20.63
C TRP A 162 4.92 -13.86 -20.94
N ASN A 163 4.08 -14.82 -21.28
CA ASN A 163 4.50 -16.14 -21.73
C ASN A 163 4.35 -16.22 -23.27
N PRO A 164 5.47 -16.23 -24.02
CA PRO A 164 5.42 -16.22 -25.48
C PRO A 164 4.85 -17.52 -26.08
N CYS A 165 4.91 -18.63 -25.34
CA CYS A 165 4.41 -19.92 -25.79
C CYS A 165 2.88 -20.03 -25.67
N THR A 166 2.30 -19.48 -24.60
CA THR A 166 0.85 -19.53 -24.35
C THR A 166 0.12 -18.28 -24.81
N LYS A 167 0.85 -17.21 -25.15
CA LYS A 167 0.32 -15.86 -25.43
C LYS A 167 -0.58 -15.34 -24.30
N ARG A 168 -0.21 -15.63 -23.04
CA ARG A 168 -0.95 -15.24 -21.84
C ARG A 168 -0.03 -14.60 -20.80
N PHE A 169 -0.61 -13.87 -19.87
CA PHE A 169 0.11 -13.31 -18.73
C PHE A 169 0.04 -14.26 -17.55
N ASP A 170 1.12 -15.02 -17.37
CA ASP A 170 1.29 -16.02 -16.32
C ASP A 170 2.29 -15.51 -15.29
N ILE A 171 2.00 -15.67 -14.00
CA ILE A 171 3.00 -15.42 -12.95
C ILE A 171 3.97 -16.60 -12.99
N SER A 172 5.16 -16.42 -13.57
CA SER A 172 6.25 -17.37 -13.39
C SER A 172 6.57 -17.44 -11.89
N ARG A 173 6.37 -18.62 -11.30
CA ARG A 173 6.64 -18.90 -9.89
C ARG A 173 8.09 -18.69 -9.53
#